data_AF-A0A256I8Z2-F1
#
_entry.id   AF-A0A256I8Z2-F1
#
_cell.length_a   1.000
_cell.length_b   1.000
_cell.length_c   1.000
_cell.angle_alpha   90.00
_cell.angle_beta   90.00
_cell.angle_gamma   90.00
#
_symmetry.space_group_name_H-M   'P 1'
#
loop_
_entity.id
_entity.type
_entity.pdbx_description
1 polymer ?
#
loop_
_entity_poly.entity_id
_entity_poly.type
_entity_poly.pdbx_seq_one_letter_code
_entity_poly.pdbx_strand_id
1 'polypeptide(L)'
;MRTDTTVRDVMHREFLGVSESDGLTDAAALMVEEETDCLVVVRGGEPVGRLGSRDALGALLDADVQSEGDAGGPTVGSVMGPPLPTVTPDDSLAAVEERLVSEGADRVVAVEGGEAVGVVTAGDALAAGAPRTGDGAREAAVADESLHGTRRGDEGMLGSDGGVDSTSDAAATDASGSATQGVCESCGALVPDLVTANGQAVCPECREV
;
A
#
# COMPACT_ATOMS: atom_id res chain seq x y z
N MET A 1 18.11 -9.28 17.17
CA MET A 1 16.81 -9.30 16.47
C MET A 1 16.47 -10.75 16.21
N ARG A 2 15.24 -11.21 16.48
CA ARG A 2 14.85 -12.55 16.01
C ARG A 2 14.70 -12.45 14.51
N THR A 3 15.63 -13.06 13.79
CA THR A 3 15.68 -13.14 12.33
C THR A 3 14.82 -14.28 11.79
N ASP A 4 14.01 -14.90 12.66
CA ASP A 4 13.25 -16.12 12.39
C ASP A 4 11.82 -15.87 11.90
N THR A 5 11.45 -14.64 11.51
CA THR A 5 10.13 -14.43 10.90
C THR A 5 10.12 -15.08 9.52
N THR A 6 9.25 -16.06 9.36
CA THR A 6 9.03 -16.79 8.11
C THR A 6 7.77 -16.29 7.41
N VAL A 7 7.62 -16.66 6.14
CA VAL A 7 6.39 -16.47 5.37
C VAL A 7 5.18 -16.99 6.13
N ARG A 8 5.27 -18.18 6.75
CA ARG A 8 4.16 -18.79 7.50
C ARG A 8 3.69 -17.95 8.68
N ASP A 9 4.56 -17.11 9.24
CA ASP A 9 4.23 -16.24 10.38
C ASP A 9 3.45 -14.98 9.95
N VAL A 10 3.56 -14.57 8.69
CA VAL A 10 3.02 -13.29 8.18
C VAL A 10 1.96 -13.47 7.09
N MET A 11 1.92 -14.62 6.42
CA MET A 11 1.01 -14.85 5.29
C MET A 11 -0.45 -14.93 5.72
N HIS A 12 -1.31 -14.43 4.85
CA HIS A 12 -2.75 -14.69 4.90
C HIS A 12 -3.02 -16.04 4.24
N ARG A 13 -3.63 -16.97 4.99
CA ARG A 13 -3.98 -18.31 4.49
C ARG A 13 -5.20 -18.28 3.57
N GLU A 14 -6.02 -17.25 3.70
CA GLU A 14 -7.17 -16.99 2.86
C GLU A 14 -6.74 -15.97 1.80
N PHE A 15 -6.97 -16.32 0.54
CA PHE A 15 -6.73 -15.44 -0.60
C PHE A 15 -7.84 -15.65 -1.62
N LEU A 16 -8.11 -14.62 -2.41
CA LEU A 16 -9.14 -14.69 -3.43
C LEU A 16 -8.57 -15.31 -4.70
N GLY A 17 -9.03 -16.53 -4.98
CA GLY A 17 -8.70 -17.29 -6.18
C GLY A 17 -9.82 -17.20 -7.21
N VAL A 18 -9.45 -16.99 -8.49
CA VAL A 18 -10.38 -17.06 -9.63
C VAL A 18 -9.85 -18.01 -10.70
N SER A 19 -10.73 -18.51 -11.56
CA SER A 19 -10.42 -19.34 -12.72
C SER A 19 -10.25 -18.48 -13.97
N GLU A 20 -9.47 -18.97 -14.94
CA GLU A 20 -9.33 -18.35 -16.27
C GLU A 20 -10.67 -18.22 -17.02
N SER A 21 -11.65 -19.05 -16.67
CA SER A 21 -12.97 -19.08 -17.30
C SER A 21 -14.00 -18.15 -16.64
N ASP A 22 -13.65 -17.54 -15.50
CA ASP A 22 -14.57 -16.64 -14.79
C ASP A 22 -14.79 -15.35 -15.60
N GLY A 23 -15.98 -14.76 -15.44
CA GLY A 23 -16.31 -13.48 -16.06
C GLY A 23 -15.49 -12.34 -15.45
N LEU A 24 -14.98 -11.44 -16.30
CA LEU A 24 -14.17 -10.32 -15.82
C LEU A 24 -14.98 -9.38 -14.92
N THR A 25 -16.25 -9.14 -15.25
CA THR A 25 -17.15 -8.28 -14.45
C THR A 25 -17.36 -8.85 -13.06
N ASP A 26 -17.57 -10.16 -12.93
CA ASP A 26 -17.76 -10.82 -11.63
C ASP A 26 -16.46 -10.77 -10.81
N ALA A 27 -15.31 -11.02 -11.46
CA ALA A 27 -14.01 -10.89 -10.82
C ALA A 27 -13.73 -9.45 -10.35
N ALA A 28 -14.10 -8.44 -11.15
CA ALA A 28 -13.96 -7.04 -10.76
C ALA A 28 -14.90 -6.66 -9.61
N ALA A 29 -16.13 -7.17 -9.60
CA ALA A 29 -17.06 -6.99 -8.49
C ALA A 29 -16.51 -7.61 -7.20
N LEU A 30 -15.93 -8.82 -7.29
CA LEU A 30 -15.29 -9.50 -6.16
C LEU A 30 -14.12 -8.68 -5.59
N MET A 31 -13.29 -8.06 -6.43
CA MET A 31 -12.21 -7.17 -5.98
C MET A 31 -12.73 -6.00 -5.14
N VAL A 32 -13.85 -5.40 -5.55
CA VAL A 32 -14.46 -4.27 -4.83
C VAL A 32 -15.10 -4.73 -3.53
N GLU A 33 -15.82 -5.85 -3.54
CA GLU A 33 -16.49 -6.40 -2.36
C GLU A 33 -15.50 -6.78 -1.25
N GLU A 34 -14.37 -7.38 -1.64
CA GLU A 34 -13.35 -7.87 -0.72
C GLU A 34 -12.19 -6.88 -0.52
N GLU A 35 -12.34 -5.65 -1.01
CA GLU A 35 -11.38 -4.54 -0.85
C GLU A 35 -9.94 -4.92 -1.26
N THR A 36 -9.78 -5.70 -2.33
CA THR A 36 -8.48 -6.11 -2.86
C THR A 36 -8.23 -5.61 -4.27
N ASP A 37 -6.98 -5.29 -4.58
CA ASP A 37 -6.56 -4.79 -5.88
C ASP A 37 -5.99 -5.87 -6.81
N CYS A 38 -5.87 -7.12 -6.37
CA CYS A 38 -5.37 -8.22 -7.20
C CYS A 38 -5.90 -9.59 -6.75
N LEU A 39 -6.29 -10.41 -7.72
CA LEU A 39 -6.75 -11.79 -7.55
C LEU A 39 -5.68 -12.77 -8.05
N VAL A 40 -5.59 -13.94 -7.40
CA VAL A 40 -4.73 -15.03 -7.85
C VAL A 40 -5.52 -15.88 -8.84
N VAL A 41 -5.01 -16.04 -10.06
CA VAL A 41 -5.66 -16.95 -11.03
C VAL A 41 -5.12 -18.35 -10.80
N VAL A 42 -6.01 -19.28 -10.48
CA VAL A 42 -5.66 -20.66 -10.12
C VAL A 42 -6.26 -21.67 -11.09
N ARG A 43 -5.51 -22.76 -11.32
CA ARG A 43 -6.00 -23.95 -12.03
C ARG A 43 -5.81 -25.16 -11.14
N GLY A 44 -6.89 -25.62 -10.52
CA GLY A 44 -6.84 -26.79 -9.63
C GLY A 44 -5.89 -26.64 -8.45
N GLY A 45 -5.74 -25.42 -7.92
CA GLY A 45 -4.85 -25.08 -6.79
C GLY A 45 -3.52 -24.45 -7.21
N GLU A 46 -3.07 -24.69 -8.44
CA GLU A 46 -1.82 -24.13 -8.95
C GLU A 46 -1.99 -22.66 -9.38
N PRO A 47 -1.15 -21.72 -8.93
CA PRO A 47 -1.22 -20.32 -9.36
C PRO A 47 -0.68 -20.18 -10.78
N VAL A 48 -1.58 -19.95 -11.74
CA VAL A 48 -1.25 -19.86 -13.18
C VAL A 48 -1.17 -18.42 -13.69
N GLY A 49 -1.70 -17.46 -12.93
CA GLY A 49 -1.74 -16.07 -13.35
C GLY A 49 -2.14 -15.12 -12.23
N ARG A 50 -2.29 -13.85 -12.57
CA ARG A 50 -2.85 -12.83 -11.68
C ARG A 50 -3.77 -11.91 -12.45
N LEU A 51 -4.76 -11.36 -11.77
CA LEU A 51 -5.59 -10.29 -12.32
C LEU A 51 -5.48 -9.07 -11.40
N GLY A 52 -4.91 -7.98 -11.90
CA GLY A 52 -4.85 -6.70 -11.20
C GLY A 52 -6.06 -5.83 -11.51
N SER A 53 -6.46 -4.99 -10.56
CA SER A 53 -7.57 -4.03 -10.69
C SER A 53 -7.40 -3.08 -11.88
N ARG A 54 -6.17 -2.63 -12.15
CA ARG A 54 -5.85 -1.76 -13.30
C ARG A 54 -6.05 -2.48 -14.64
N ASP A 55 -5.64 -3.74 -14.73
CA ASP A 55 -5.79 -4.55 -15.95
C ASP A 55 -7.26 -4.86 -16.20
N ALA A 56 -7.99 -5.24 -15.14
CA ALA A 56 -9.43 -5.47 -15.19
C ALA A 56 -10.20 -4.21 -15.60
N LEU A 57 -9.90 -3.06 -14.98
CA LEU A 57 -10.52 -1.78 -15.32
C LEU A 57 -10.22 -1.37 -16.77
N GLY A 58 -8.96 -1.53 -17.22
CA GLY A 58 -8.58 -1.24 -18.60
C GLY A 58 -9.38 -2.06 -19.60
N ALA A 59 -9.47 -3.38 -19.37
CA ALA A 59 -10.21 -4.28 -20.24
C ALA A 59 -11.74 -4.02 -20.23
N LEU A 60 -12.32 -3.64 -19.08
CA LEU A 60 -13.74 -3.25 -19.00
C LEU A 60 -14.02 -1.97 -19.79
N LEU A 61 -13.16 -0.97 -19.66
CA LEU A 61 -13.29 0.29 -20.40
C LEU A 61 -13.16 0.07 -21.92
N ASP A 62 -12.28 -0.82 -22.35
CA ASP A 62 -12.11 -1.16 -23.77
C ASP A 62 -13.32 -1.96 -24.31
N ALA A 63 -13.88 -2.87 -23.51
CA ALA A 63 -15.03 -3.69 -23.89
C ALA A 63 -16.31 -2.86 -24.08
N ASP A 64 -16.52 -1.81 -23.28
CA ASP A 64 -17.64 -0.86 -23.44
C ASP A 64 -17.63 -0.15 -24.80
N VAL A 65 -16.45 0.01 -25.44
CA VAL A 65 -16.33 0.65 -26.76
C VAL A 65 -16.62 -0.34 -27.91
N GLN A 66 -16.54 -1.65 -27.65
CA GLN A 66 -16.55 -2.70 -28.68
C GLN A 66 -17.80 -3.59 -28.67
N SER A 67 -18.68 -3.44 -27.66
CA SER A 67 -19.75 -4.40 -27.40
C SER A 67 -21.11 -3.98 -27.97
N GLU A 68 -21.31 -4.21 -29.27
CA GLU A 68 -22.62 -4.50 -29.85
C GLU A 68 -22.58 -5.89 -30.52
N GLY A 69 -22.34 -6.98 -29.76
CA GLY A 69 -22.45 -8.31 -30.38
C GLY A 69 -21.95 -9.55 -29.65
N ASP A 70 -21.11 -9.44 -28.61
CA ASP A 70 -20.65 -10.62 -27.87
C ASP A 70 -21.47 -10.85 -26.60
N ALA A 71 -22.15 -11.99 -26.52
CA ALA A 71 -23.06 -12.33 -25.43
C ALA A 71 -22.35 -12.85 -24.17
N GLY A 72 -21.01 -12.93 -24.16
CA GLY A 72 -20.23 -13.56 -23.09
C GLY A 72 -19.37 -12.60 -22.25
N GLY A 73 -19.08 -11.39 -22.75
CA GLY A 73 -18.16 -10.46 -22.08
C GLY A 73 -16.73 -10.99 -22.00
N PRO A 74 -15.75 -10.16 -21.59
CA PRO A 74 -14.37 -10.61 -21.41
C PRO A 74 -14.26 -11.58 -20.22
N THR A 75 -13.37 -12.56 -20.34
CA THR A 75 -13.03 -13.50 -19.25
C THR A 75 -11.73 -13.13 -18.58
N VAL A 76 -11.53 -13.61 -17.35
CA VAL A 76 -10.27 -13.44 -16.59
C VAL A 76 -9.06 -13.90 -17.41
N GLY A 77 -9.14 -15.07 -18.05
CA GLY A 77 -8.04 -15.65 -18.82
C GLY A 77 -7.61 -14.80 -20.04
N SER A 78 -8.51 -13.96 -20.57
CA SER A 78 -8.18 -13.07 -21.69
C SER A 78 -7.40 -11.81 -21.28
N VAL A 79 -7.43 -11.46 -19.98
CA VAL A 79 -6.86 -10.21 -19.44
C VAL A 79 -5.70 -10.48 -18.46
N MET A 80 -5.68 -11.65 -17.83
CA MET A 80 -4.72 -11.97 -16.76
C MET A 80 -3.26 -11.76 -17.18
N GLY A 81 -2.47 -11.28 -16.23
CA GLY A 81 -1.01 -11.22 -16.34
C GLY A 81 -0.34 -12.54 -15.92
N PRO A 82 0.99 -12.61 -16.04
CA PRO A 82 1.76 -13.77 -15.59
C PRO A 82 1.58 -14.01 -14.08
N PRO A 83 1.84 -15.24 -13.59
CA PRO A 83 1.70 -15.57 -12.18
C PRO A 83 2.55 -14.64 -11.30
N LEU A 84 2.10 -14.45 -10.06
CA LEU A 84 2.85 -13.71 -9.05
C LEU A 84 4.15 -14.43 -8.68
N PRO A 85 5.16 -13.71 -8.18
CA PRO A 85 6.35 -14.33 -7.61
C PRO A 85 5.96 -15.32 -6.51
N THR A 86 6.64 -16.47 -6.48
CA THR A 86 6.36 -17.53 -5.51
C THR A 86 7.48 -17.68 -4.48
N VAL A 87 7.07 -18.04 -3.26
CA VAL A 87 7.91 -18.34 -2.09
C VAL A 87 7.39 -19.60 -1.40
N THR A 88 8.21 -20.21 -0.54
CA THR A 88 7.78 -21.30 0.35
C THR A 88 7.38 -20.75 1.72
N PRO A 89 6.46 -21.38 2.46
CA PRO A 89 6.09 -20.92 3.81
C PRO A 89 7.22 -20.91 4.83
N ASP A 90 8.28 -21.68 4.59
CA ASP A 90 9.46 -21.73 5.46
C ASP A 90 10.53 -20.70 5.05
N ASP A 91 10.34 -19.96 3.95
CA ASP A 91 11.25 -18.89 3.53
C ASP A 91 11.24 -17.75 4.56
N SER A 92 12.41 -17.16 4.77
CA SER A 92 12.55 -16.00 5.65
C SER A 92 11.87 -14.76 5.08
N LEU A 93 11.42 -13.85 5.95
CA LEU A 93 10.83 -12.57 5.53
C LEU A 93 11.77 -11.75 4.63
N ALA A 94 13.08 -11.78 4.89
CA ALA A 94 14.07 -11.09 4.05
C ALA A 94 14.08 -11.59 2.60
N ALA A 95 13.84 -12.88 2.37
CA ALA A 95 13.72 -13.44 1.03
C ALA A 95 12.45 -12.94 0.31
N VAL A 96 11.36 -12.75 1.06
CA VAL A 96 10.12 -12.14 0.52
C VAL A 96 10.37 -10.70 0.11
N GLU A 97 11.00 -9.90 0.97
CA GLU A 97 11.32 -8.49 0.70
C GLU A 97 12.21 -8.37 -0.55
N GLU A 98 13.26 -9.19 -0.66
CA GLU A 98 14.11 -9.25 -1.85
C GLU A 98 13.32 -9.59 -3.11
N ARG A 99 12.38 -10.54 -3.03
CA ARG A 99 11.55 -10.96 -4.16
C ARG A 99 10.61 -9.84 -4.63
N LEU A 100 9.92 -9.19 -3.68
CA LEU A 100 9.02 -8.06 -3.97
C LEU A 100 9.76 -6.94 -4.70
N VAL A 101 10.96 -6.58 -4.23
CA VAL A 101 11.76 -5.50 -4.83
C VAL A 101 12.34 -5.91 -6.18
N SER A 102 12.96 -7.08 -6.27
CA SER A 102 13.65 -7.52 -7.50
C SER A 102 12.70 -7.76 -8.67
N GLU A 103 11.47 -8.19 -8.39
CA GLU A 103 10.44 -8.43 -9.41
C GLU A 103 9.48 -7.24 -9.59
N GLY A 104 9.62 -6.18 -8.78
CA GLY A 104 8.73 -5.02 -8.83
C GLY A 104 7.27 -5.39 -8.56
N ALA A 105 7.05 -6.32 -7.63
CA ALA A 105 5.74 -6.83 -7.27
C ALA A 105 5.38 -6.41 -5.83
N ASP A 106 4.11 -6.12 -5.60
CA ASP A 106 3.62 -5.70 -4.28
C ASP A 106 3.08 -6.87 -3.43
N ARG A 107 3.08 -8.08 -3.97
CA ARG A 107 2.71 -9.31 -3.27
C ARG A 107 3.39 -10.55 -3.84
N VAL A 108 3.53 -11.58 -3.01
CA VAL A 108 3.99 -12.92 -3.39
C VAL A 108 2.97 -13.99 -3.00
N VAL A 109 2.99 -15.13 -3.69
CA VAL A 109 2.16 -16.28 -3.36
C VAL A 109 3.02 -17.34 -2.66
N ALA A 110 2.59 -17.76 -1.47
CA ALA A 110 3.17 -18.88 -0.77
C ALA A 110 2.66 -20.18 -1.39
N VAL A 111 3.57 -21.07 -1.81
CA VAL A 111 3.25 -22.32 -2.50
C VAL A 111 3.84 -23.51 -1.74
N GLU A 112 3.02 -24.53 -1.47
CA GLU A 112 3.44 -25.83 -0.94
C GLU A 112 2.87 -26.93 -1.83
N GLY A 113 3.71 -27.90 -2.23
CA GLY A 113 3.24 -29.01 -3.08
C GLY A 113 2.75 -28.61 -4.48
N GLY A 114 3.04 -27.39 -4.94
CA GLY A 114 2.55 -26.83 -6.20
C GLY A 114 1.21 -26.09 -6.08
N GLU A 115 0.64 -26.04 -4.87
CA GLU A 115 -0.63 -25.38 -4.60
C GLU A 115 -0.41 -24.07 -3.84
N ALA A 116 -1.19 -23.04 -4.18
CA ALA A 116 -1.19 -21.79 -3.43
C ALA A 116 -1.81 -22.00 -2.05
N VAL A 117 -1.03 -21.71 -1.00
CA VAL A 117 -1.43 -21.89 0.41
C VAL A 117 -1.56 -20.56 1.17
N GLY A 118 -1.18 -19.45 0.55
CA GLY A 118 -1.34 -18.13 1.13
C GLY A 118 -0.73 -17.02 0.28
N VAL A 119 -0.94 -15.78 0.71
CA VAL A 119 -0.39 -14.58 0.08
C VAL A 119 0.29 -13.71 1.13
N VAL A 120 1.39 -13.06 0.76
CA VAL A 120 2.05 -12.02 1.56
C VAL A 120 2.12 -10.76 0.72
N THR A 121 1.64 -9.65 1.26
CA THR A 121 1.76 -8.33 0.63
C THR A 121 2.99 -7.58 1.13
N ALA A 122 3.44 -6.56 0.39
CA ALA A 122 4.46 -5.63 0.84
C ALA A 122 4.06 -4.96 2.17
N GLY A 123 2.77 -4.70 2.38
CA GLY A 123 2.24 -4.17 3.64
C GLY A 123 2.46 -5.12 4.81
N ASP A 124 2.21 -6.42 4.63
CA ASP A 124 2.44 -7.45 5.65
C ASP A 124 3.94 -7.54 6.00
N ALA A 125 4.80 -7.49 4.97
CA ALA A 125 6.25 -7.53 5.18
C ALA A 125 6.76 -6.31 5.96
N LEU A 126 6.30 -5.11 5.59
CA LEU A 126 6.62 -3.87 6.31
C LEU A 126 6.10 -3.90 7.76
N ALA A 127 4.88 -4.38 7.97
CA ALA A 127 4.28 -4.47 9.31
C ALA A 127 5.06 -5.46 10.20
N ALA A 128 5.55 -6.56 9.63
CA ALA A 128 6.34 -7.56 10.35
C ALA A 128 7.78 -7.09 10.65
N GLY A 129 8.40 -6.34 9.72
CA GLY A 129 9.76 -5.79 9.86
C GLY A 129 9.85 -4.54 10.75
N ALA A 130 8.73 -3.86 11.01
CA ALA A 130 8.72 -2.64 11.81
C ALA A 130 9.18 -2.91 13.26
N PRO A 131 10.19 -2.18 13.77
CA PRO A 131 10.57 -2.29 15.17
C PRO A 131 9.40 -1.88 16.05
N ARG A 132 8.90 -2.83 16.85
CA ARG A 132 7.88 -2.53 17.86
C ARG A 132 8.52 -1.59 18.89
N THR A 133 8.28 -0.30 18.74
CA THR A 133 8.78 0.75 19.67
C THR A 133 7.97 0.76 20.97
N GLY A 134 7.25 -0.33 21.29
CA GLY A 134 6.25 -0.40 22.36
C GLY A 134 6.54 -1.43 23.45
N ASP A 135 7.75 -1.97 23.56
CA ASP A 135 8.11 -2.82 24.71
C ASP A 135 8.54 -1.94 25.89
N GLY A 136 7.54 -1.23 26.42
CA GLY A 136 7.62 -0.43 27.64
C GLY A 136 6.45 -0.79 28.55
N ALA A 137 6.67 -1.78 29.39
CA ALA A 137 5.89 -2.12 30.59
C ALA A 137 4.43 -2.57 30.40
N ARG A 138 4.23 -3.89 30.35
CA ARG A 138 3.28 -4.54 31.28
C ARG A 138 3.93 -5.75 31.93
N GLU A 139 4.64 -5.44 33.01
CA GLU A 139 5.00 -6.37 34.07
C GLU A 139 3.75 -7.07 34.60
N ALA A 140 3.89 -8.36 34.88
CA ALA A 140 2.87 -9.20 35.47
C ALA A 140 2.39 -8.63 36.82
N ALA A 141 1.09 -8.33 36.93
CA ALA A 141 0.40 -8.19 38.20
C ALA A 141 -0.93 -8.95 38.15
N VAL A 142 -0.82 -10.21 38.57
CA VAL A 142 -1.72 -11.04 39.38
C VAL A 142 -3.19 -10.55 39.60
N ALA A 143 -4.11 -11.41 39.13
CA ALA A 143 -5.36 -11.92 39.73
C ALA A 143 -6.54 -11.02 40.18
N ASP A 144 -7.71 -11.51 39.74
CA ASP A 144 -8.97 -11.74 40.47
C ASP A 144 -10.11 -10.69 40.44
N GLU A 145 -11.09 -11.07 39.61
CA GLU A 145 -12.55 -11.03 39.75
C GLU A 145 -13.35 -9.81 40.28
N SER A 146 -14.44 -9.59 39.53
CA SER A 146 -15.79 -9.18 39.96
C SER A 146 -16.23 -7.71 39.88
N LEU A 147 -17.05 -7.47 38.84
CA LEU A 147 -18.36 -6.81 38.84
C LEU A 147 -18.50 -5.41 39.46
N HIS A 148 -18.88 -4.41 38.66
CA HIS A 148 -20.24 -3.82 38.68
C HIS A 148 -20.40 -2.78 37.56
N GLY A 149 -21.51 -2.87 36.81
CA GLY A 149 -21.84 -1.91 35.78
C GLY A 149 -22.37 -0.59 36.35
N THR A 150 -22.22 0.49 35.58
CA THR A 150 -23.20 1.58 35.58
C THR A 150 -23.22 2.26 34.22
N ARG A 151 -24.43 2.37 33.67
CA ARG A 151 -24.77 3.05 32.43
C ARG A 151 -24.68 4.57 32.62
N ARG A 152 -24.20 5.29 31.61
CA ARG A 152 -24.91 6.35 30.84
C ARG A 152 -23.89 7.24 30.15
N GLY A 153 -24.19 7.56 28.89
CA GLY A 153 -23.32 8.36 28.02
C GLY A 153 -23.32 9.85 28.32
N ASP A 154 -22.46 10.53 27.59
CA ASP A 154 -22.61 11.93 27.20
C ASP A 154 -21.71 12.16 25.98
N GLU A 155 -22.31 12.71 24.92
CA GLU A 155 -21.61 13.22 23.75
C GLU A 155 -21.10 14.63 24.09
N GLY A 156 -19.87 14.97 23.69
CA GLY A 156 -19.52 16.37 23.52
C GLY A 156 -18.07 16.76 23.78
N MET A 157 -17.51 17.38 22.74
CA MET A 157 -16.63 18.55 22.79
C MET A 157 -15.11 18.32 22.65
N LEU A 158 -14.71 18.60 21.41
CA LEU A 158 -13.47 19.22 20.94
C LEU A 158 -12.72 20.06 21.98
N GLY A 159 -11.41 19.88 22.01
CA GLY A 159 -10.46 20.80 22.64
C GLY A 159 -9.06 20.20 22.69
N SER A 160 -8.23 20.47 21.67
CA SER A 160 -6.78 20.38 21.84
C SER A 160 -6.16 21.68 21.35
N ASP A 161 -5.97 22.55 22.32
CA ASP A 161 -5.17 23.75 22.19
C ASP A 161 -3.70 23.36 22.40
N GLY A 162 -2.85 23.85 21.49
CA GLY A 162 -1.58 24.46 21.85
C GLY A 162 -0.36 23.57 22.10
N GLY A 163 0.75 23.94 21.48
CA GLY A 163 2.04 23.86 22.16
C GLY A 163 3.26 23.49 21.34
N VAL A 164 3.75 24.45 20.56
CA VAL A 164 5.14 24.89 20.38
C VAL A 164 6.28 23.91 20.02
N ASP A 165 6.95 24.30 18.93
CA ASP A 165 8.39 24.43 18.74
C ASP A 165 9.33 23.29 19.13
N SER A 166 9.98 22.74 18.11
CA SER A 166 11.40 22.42 18.18
C SER A 166 12.03 22.66 16.81
N THR A 167 12.50 23.88 16.62
CA THR A 167 13.63 24.17 15.72
C THR A 167 14.83 23.38 16.23
N SER A 168 15.24 22.36 15.49
CA SER A 168 16.58 21.79 15.62
C SER A 168 17.30 21.94 14.29
N ASP A 169 18.14 22.97 14.30
CA ASP A 169 19.33 23.17 13.47
C ASP A 169 19.95 21.84 13.01
N ALA A 170 20.03 21.64 11.69
CA ALA A 170 20.88 20.64 11.09
C ALA A 170 21.57 21.25 9.87
N ALA A 171 22.70 21.86 10.19
CA ALA A 171 23.91 22.02 9.39
C ALA A 171 23.89 21.44 7.97
N ALA A 172 24.25 22.33 7.05
CA ALA A 172 24.60 22.11 5.66
C ALA A 172 25.35 20.78 5.42
N THR A 173 24.83 20.00 4.47
CA THR A 173 25.66 19.16 3.62
C THR A 173 25.25 19.43 2.17
N ASP A 174 26.25 19.82 1.39
CA ASP A 174 26.13 20.19 -0.01
C ASP A 174 25.69 18.97 -0.83
N ALA A 175 24.54 19.08 -1.47
CA ALA A 175 24.10 18.15 -2.50
C ALA A 175 23.37 18.95 -3.59
N SER A 176 23.98 18.98 -4.77
CA SER A 176 23.36 19.07 -6.09
C SER A 176 22.11 19.96 -6.19
N GLY A 177 22.29 21.16 -6.77
CA GLY A 177 21.22 22.11 -7.04
C GLY A 177 20.03 21.49 -7.79
N SER A 178 19.01 21.06 -7.04
CA SER A 178 17.65 21.28 -7.48
C SER A 178 17.42 22.77 -7.35
N ALA A 179 17.32 23.47 -8.48
CA ALA A 179 16.82 24.84 -8.45
C ALA A 179 15.40 24.75 -7.89
N THR A 180 15.23 25.02 -6.60
CA THR A 180 13.92 25.17 -5.98
C THR A 180 13.31 26.42 -6.57
N GLN A 181 12.63 26.26 -7.71
CA GLN A 181 11.88 27.32 -8.34
C GLN A 181 10.75 27.71 -7.38
N GLY A 182 10.74 28.96 -6.93
CA GLY A 182 9.71 29.47 -6.02
C GLY A 182 8.72 30.36 -6.75
N VAL A 183 7.62 30.72 -6.09
CA VAL A 183 6.62 31.65 -6.63
C VAL A 183 6.91 33.06 -6.10
N CYS A 184 6.94 34.05 -6.99
CA CYS A 184 7.03 35.47 -6.62
C CYS A 184 5.74 35.91 -5.91
N GLU A 185 5.84 36.46 -4.71
CA GLU A 185 4.69 36.88 -3.90
C GLU A 185 4.05 38.19 -4.40
N SER A 186 4.69 38.91 -5.32
CA SER A 186 4.15 40.14 -5.91
C SER A 186 3.38 39.93 -7.21
N CYS A 187 3.80 38.98 -8.06
CA CYS A 187 3.19 38.75 -9.39
C CYS A 187 2.69 37.32 -9.62
N GLY A 188 3.00 36.38 -8.71
CA GLY A 188 2.59 34.98 -8.82
C GLY A 188 3.38 34.15 -9.83
N ALA A 189 4.43 34.69 -10.45
CA ALA A 189 5.26 33.96 -11.41
C ALA A 189 6.17 32.95 -10.72
N LEU A 190 6.29 31.74 -11.27
CA LEU A 190 7.23 30.72 -10.82
C LEU A 190 8.62 31.04 -11.39
N VAL A 191 9.59 31.40 -10.54
CA VAL A 191 10.94 31.83 -10.95
C VAL A 191 12.02 31.19 -10.07
N PRO A 192 13.20 30.87 -10.64
CA PRO A 192 14.28 30.25 -9.89
C PRO A 192 15.04 31.23 -8.98
N ASP A 193 15.12 32.50 -9.38
CA ASP A 193 15.92 33.52 -8.71
C ASP A 193 15.03 34.51 -7.96
N LEU A 194 14.56 34.10 -6.78
CA LEU A 194 13.82 34.98 -5.85
C LEU A 194 14.78 35.64 -4.88
N VAL A 195 14.53 36.90 -4.57
CA VAL A 195 15.24 37.65 -3.53
C VAL A 195 14.25 38.17 -2.51
N THR A 196 14.69 38.25 -1.25
CA THR A 196 13.85 38.80 -0.17
C THR A 196 13.89 40.32 -0.20
N ALA A 197 12.75 40.96 -0.42
CA ALA A 197 12.56 42.40 -0.27
C ALA A 197 11.34 42.68 0.63
N ASN A 198 11.51 43.50 1.67
CA ASN A 198 10.44 43.79 2.65
C ASN A 198 9.82 42.55 3.32
N GLY A 199 10.59 41.48 3.49
CA GLY A 199 10.09 40.21 4.05
C GLY A 199 9.30 39.35 3.08
N GLN A 200 9.23 39.73 1.80
CA GLN A 200 8.56 38.98 0.74
C GLN A 200 9.56 38.44 -0.28
N ALA A 201 9.28 37.26 -0.85
CA ALA A 201 10.05 36.67 -1.94
C ALA A 201 9.60 37.25 -3.29
N VAL A 202 10.45 38.08 -3.91
CA VAL A 202 10.14 38.79 -5.16
C VAL A 202 11.14 38.48 -6.27
N CYS A 203 10.66 38.48 -7.51
CA CYS A 203 11.50 38.30 -8.70
C CYS A 203 12.24 39.62 -9.07
N PRO A 204 13.27 39.57 -9.95
CA PRO A 204 14.01 40.76 -10.38
C PRO A 204 13.11 41.85 -10.98
N GLU A 205 12.09 41.48 -11.75
CA GLU A 205 11.17 42.44 -12.37
C GLU A 205 10.30 43.18 -11.34
N CYS A 206 9.82 42.49 -10.30
CA CYS A 206 9.02 43.11 -9.24
C CYS A 206 9.85 43.90 -8.22
N ARG A 207 11.18 43.73 -8.23
CA ARG A 207 12.08 44.47 -7.33
C ARG A 207 12.36 45.88 -7.83
N GLU A 208 12.30 46.13 -9.13
CA GLU A 208 12.65 47.41 -9.76
C GLU A 208 11.46 48.37 -9.92
N VAL A 209 10.27 47.98 -9.46
CA VAL A 209 9.03 48.76 -9.47
C VAL A 209 8.76 49.36 -8.10
#